data_AF-K0CC70-F1
#
_entry.id   AF-K0CC70-F1
#
_cell.length_a   1.000
_cell.length_b   1.000
_cell.length_c   1.000
_cell.angle_alpha   90.00
_cell.angle_beta   90.00
_cell.angle_gamma   90.00
#
_symmetry.space_group_name_H-M   'P 1'
#
loop_
_entity.id
_entity.type
_entity.pdbx_description
1 polymer ?
#
loop_
_entity_poly.entity_id
_entity_poly.type
_entity_poly.pdbx_seq_one_letter_code
_entity_poly.pdbx_strand_id
1 'polypeptide(L)'
;MASGIPAVANKELPLLHEAYRQVLPLQDQGHPTNSSTRHINLLVFGFDDNGPLPIGATSTAKELKARLKLVTQLGKYTTLPNQREKKAKFLPFADDGERILQVLRHLRYRHDRRYGDDLYNTVNLRFWAMVLTALLSPEVRADLVGDMLDGDMAFPNRETHMDILHKTVQAVLEYCTPEEEDFRRLAGRLADLYQTRREATESATLARSLNLPFDPDEDWQVSIRLAQEGTDGLSWRPPNLALTLMPEPDLDWDIRIIDATGRHFSERCKGILRNDMDMDGLGAGNLARFPDWLRALRERHGIAYDITQADVRAGRKRSAGRLIQDWLNGRG
;
A
#
# COMPACT_ATOMS: atom_id res chain seq x y z
N MET A 1 21.49 4.18 18.23
CA MET A 1 22.58 3.29 18.67
C MET A 1 23.01 2.43 17.50
N ALA A 2 24.27 2.53 17.08
CA ALA A 2 24.82 1.66 16.03
C ALA A 2 25.20 0.31 16.68
N SER A 3 24.25 -0.62 16.77
CA SER A 3 24.57 -2.01 17.06
C SER A 3 25.22 -2.60 15.81
N GLY A 4 26.55 -2.79 15.87
CA GLY A 4 27.26 -3.54 14.83
C GLY A 4 26.66 -4.94 14.71
N ILE A 5 26.62 -5.47 13.48
CA ILE A 5 26.22 -6.86 13.23
C ILE A 5 27.16 -7.76 14.04
N PRO A 6 26.64 -8.64 14.92
CA PRO A 6 27.47 -9.52 15.74
C PRO A 6 28.45 -10.33 14.88
N ALA A 7 29.71 -10.38 15.31
CA ALA A 7 30.70 -11.22 14.65
C ALA A 7 30.49 -12.67 15.12
N VAL A 8 29.97 -13.52 14.25
CA VAL A 8 29.84 -14.96 14.46
C VAL A 8 30.96 -15.65 13.68
N ALA A 9 31.73 -16.54 14.31
CA ALA A 9 32.74 -17.33 13.62
C ALA A 9 32.11 -18.58 12.97
N ASN A 10 32.74 -19.15 11.92
CA ASN A 10 32.25 -20.38 11.27
C ASN A 10 32.02 -21.53 12.26
N LYS A 11 32.89 -21.65 13.28
CA LYS A 11 32.79 -22.67 14.33
C LYS A 11 31.56 -22.52 15.24
N GLU A 12 30.97 -21.32 15.30
CA GLU A 12 29.81 -20.99 16.14
C GLU A 12 28.49 -21.07 15.36
N LEU A 13 28.56 -21.13 14.03
CA LEU A 13 27.37 -21.20 13.18
C LEU A 13 26.48 -22.43 13.49
N PRO A 14 27.02 -23.63 13.76
CA PRO A 14 26.19 -24.77 14.17
C PRO A 14 25.41 -24.53 15.45
N LEU A 15 26.01 -23.83 16.43
CA LEU A 15 25.33 -23.48 17.69
C LEU A 15 24.19 -22.48 17.43
N LEU A 16 24.41 -21.52 16.53
CA LEU A 16 23.37 -20.55 16.16
C LEU A 16 22.21 -21.24 15.42
N HIS A 17 22.48 -22.19 14.53
CA HIS A 17 21.44 -22.99 13.88
C HIS A 17 20.64 -23.80 14.89
N GLU A 18 21.30 -24.38 15.89
CA GLU A 18 20.63 -25.13 16.93
C GLU A 18 19.74 -24.24 17.80
N ALA A 19 20.25 -23.07 18.20
CA ALA A 19 19.44 -22.07 18.90
C ALA A 19 18.22 -21.63 18.06
N TYR A 20 18.41 -21.41 16.75
CA TYR A 20 17.31 -21.06 15.86
C TYR A 20 16.26 -22.18 15.77
N ARG A 21 16.68 -23.46 15.68
CA ARG A 21 15.75 -24.61 15.70
C ARG A 21 14.88 -24.65 16.95
N GLN A 22 15.46 -24.32 18.11
CA GLN A 22 14.71 -24.28 19.37
C GLN A 22 13.65 -23.15 19.40
N VAL A 23 13.84 -22.10 18.61
CA VAL A 23 12.91 -20.96 18.52
C VAL A 23 11.85 -21.14 17.43
N LEU A 24 12.07 -21.98 16.41
CA LEU A 24 11.12 -22.24 15.31
C LEU A 24 9.68 -22.52 15.80
N PRO A 25 9.44 -23.39 16.80
CA PRO A 25 8.07 -23.68 17.26
C PRO A 25 7.34 -22.47 17.86
N LEU A 26 8.08 -21.42 18.23
CA LEU A 26 7.56 -20.21 18.85
C LEU A 26 7.35 -19.07 17.85
N GLN A 27 7.77 -19.25 16.59
CA GLN A 27 7.88 -18.18 15.60
C GLN A 27 6.54 -17.56 15.21
N ASP A 28 5.48 -18.36 15.21
CA ASP A 28 4.12 -17.90 14.90
C ASP A 28 3.27 -17.62 16.16
N GLN A 29 3.88 -17.59 17.36
CA GLN A 29 3.16 -17.28 18.60
C GLN A 29 3.07 -15.78 18.90
N GLY A 30 3.79 -14.94 18.14
CA GLY A 30 3.73 -13.48 18.27
C GLY A 30 4.34 -12.93 19.57
N HIS A 31 4.15 -11.63 19.81
CA HIS A 31 4.64 -10.96 21.01
C HIS A 31 3.78 -11.35 22.24
N PRO A 32 4.38 -11.56 23.43
CA PRO A 32 5.79 -11.33 23.79
C PRO A 32 6.74 -12.50 23.47
N THR A 33 6.23 -13.63 23.03
CA THR A 33 7.00 -14.88 22.88
C THR A 33 8.08 -14.78 21.80
N ASN A 34 7.79 -14.15 20.67
CA ASN A 34 8.75 -13.95 19.58
C ASN A 34 8.41 -12.69 18.76
N SER A 35 9.38 -11.78 18.64
CA SER A 35 9.27 -10.56 17.82
C SER A 35 9.86 -10.73 16.41
N SER A 36 10.56 -11.84 16.14
CA SER A 36 11.14 -12.10 14.83
C SER A 36 10.10 -12.58 13.84
N THR A 37 10.20 -12.11 12.60
CA THR A 37 9.27 -12.42 11.51
C THR A 37 9.80 -13.56 10.66
N ARG A 38 8.92 -14.51 10.28
CA ARG A 38 9.26 -15.75 9.57
C ARG A 38 10.12 -15.57 8.33
N HIS A 39 9.71 -14.69 7.42
CA HIS A 39 10.45 -14.36 6.20
C HIS A 39 11.88 -13.82 6.45
N ILE A 40 12.12 -13.11 7.55
CA ILE A 40 13.46 -12.60 7.89
C ILE A 40 14.36 -13.72 8.39
N ASN A 41 13.86 -14.57 9.28
CA ASN A 41 14.64 -15.72 9.75
C ASN A 41 14.94 -16.69 8.61
N LEU A 42 13.98 -16.93 7.71
CA LEU A 42 14.19 -17.78 6.54
C LEU A 42 15.23 -17.18 5.58
N LEU A 43 15.23 -15.85 5.38
CA LEU A 43 16.29 -15.17 4.62
C LEU A 43 17.67 -15.35 5.26
N VAL A 44 17.76 -15.25 6.60
CA VAL A 44 19.01 -15.32 7.36
C VAL A 44 19.57 -16.73 7.46
N PHE A 45 18.72 -17.74 7.72
CA PHE A 45 19.14 -19.11 8.01
C PHE A 45 18.92 -20.08 6.85
N GLY A 46 17.98 -19.79 5.95
CA GLY A 46 17.69 -20.62 4.77
C GLY A 46 16.91 -21.90 5.06
N PHE A 47 16.28 -22.01 6.24
CA PHE A 47 15.34 -23.10 6.54
C PHE A 47 14.30 -22.66 7.59
N ASP A 48 13.18 -23.38 7.61
CA ASP A 48 12.20 -23.36 8.70
C ASP A 48 11.70 -24.78 9.03
N ASP A 49 10.59 -24.86 9.74
CA ASP A 49 9.88 -26.11 10.07
C ASP A 49 9.40 -26.91 8.84
N ASN A 50 9.26 -26.28 7.66
CA ASN A 50 8.90 -26.94 6.41
C ASN A 50 10.12 -27.41 5.61
N GLY A 51 11.33 -27.22 6.15
CA GLY A 51 12.57 -27.64 5.52
C GLY A 51 13.42 -26.48 4.97
N PRO A 52 14.54 -26.82 4.30
CA PRO A 52 15.45 -25.84 3.74
C PRO A 52 14.95 -25.23 2.43
N LEU A 53 15.43 -24.03 2.13
CA LEU A 53 15.32 -23.45 0.80
C LEU A 53 16.10 -24.31 -0.22
N PRO A 54 15.74 -24.28 -1.51
CA PRO A 54 16.46 -25.00 -2.57
C PRO A 54 17.97 -24.69 -2.63
N ILE A 55 18.37 -23.43 -2.42
CA ILE A 55 19.79 -23.02 -2.36
C ILE A 55 20.48 -23.42 -1.05
N GLY A 56 19.73 -24.01 -0.12
CA GLY A 56 20.22 -24.51 1.15
C GLY A 56 20.30 -23.47 2.27
N ALA A 57 20.64 -24.00 3.45
CA ALA A 57 20.87 -23.23 4.65
C ALA A 57 22.12 -22.35 4.53
N THR A 58 22.15 -21.25 5.28
CA THR A 58 23.34 -20.41 5.41
C THR A 58 24.47 -21.24 6.01
N SER A 59 25.59 -21.38 5.31
CA SER A 59 26.65 -22.34 5.66
C SER A 59 27.92 -21.68 6.18
N THR A 60 28.08 -20.38 5.96
CA THR A 60 29.26 -19.61 6.38
C THR A 60 28.91 -18.36 7.18
N ALA A 61 29.81 -17.96 8.07
CA ALA A 61 29.74 -16.68 8.78
C ALA A 61 29.75 -15.48 7.83
N LYS A 62 30.40 -15.60 6.67
CA LYS A 62 30.42 -14.55 5.63
C LYS A 62 29.03 -14.36 5.04
N GLU A 63 28.36 -15.45 4.66
CA GLU A 63 26.97 -15.42 4.20
C GLU A 63 26.06 -14.85 5.27
N LEU A 64 26.14 -15.38 6.51
CA LEU A 64 25.34 -14.89 7.63
C LEU A 64 25.50 -13.37 7.81
N LYS A 65 26.74 -12.88 7.81
CA LYS A 65 27.03 -11.44 7.92
C LYS A 65 26.46 -10.64 6.75
N ALA A 66 26.54 -11.16 5.53
CA ALA A 66 25.91 -10.52 4.36
C ALA A 66 24.39 -10.45 4.51
N ARG A 67 23.75 -11.52 4.97
CA ARG A 67 22.28 -11.56 5.14
C ARG A 67 21.82 -10.66 6.27
N LEU A 68 22.56 -10.58 7.37
CA LEU A 68 22.28 -9.63 8.45
C LEU A 68 22.45 -8.16 8.01
N LYS A 69 23.39 -7.86 7.09
CA LYS A 69 23.49 -6.53 6.46
C LYS A 69 22.26 -6.22 5.63
N LEU A 70 21.80 -7.18 4.83
CA LEU A 70 20.57 -7.04 4.07
C LEU A 70 19.39 -6.79 5.01
N VAL A 71 19.17 -7.64 6.03
CA VAL A 71 18.09 -7.46 7.02
C VAL A 71 18.12 -6.08 7.67
N THR A 72 19.31 -5.58 8.02
CA THR A 72 19.48 -4.22 8.55
C THR A 72 19.02 -3.18 7.53
N GLN A 73 19.36 -3.35 6.25
CA GLN A 73 18.91 -2.47 5.17
C GLN A 73 17.39 -2.52 4.98
N LEU A 74 16.78 -3.71 4.96
CA LEU A 74 15.33 -3.89 4.82
C LEU A 74 14.53 -3.13 5.90
N GLY A 75 15.10 -3.00 7.11
CA GLY A 75 14.46 -2.38 8.26
C GLY A 75 14.62 -0.86 8.41
N LYS A 76 15.29 -0.16 7.48
CA LYS A 76 15.59 1.30 7.62
C LYS A 76 14.44 2.25 7.27
N TYR A 77 13.31 1.73 6.80
CA TYR A 77 12.27 2.52 6.14
C TYR A 77 11.00 2.56 6.97
N THR A 78 10.27 3.67 6.86
CA THR A 78 9.00 3.92 7.55
C THR A 78 7.80 3.94 6.60
N THR A 79 8.02 4.02 5.29
CA THR A 79 6.97 4.05 4.26
C THR A 79 7.43 3.40 2.96
N LEU A 80 6.50 2.84 2.18
CA LEU A 80 6.76 2.23 0.86
C LEU A 80 7.28 3.24 -0.19
N PRO A 81 6.75 4.49 -0.29
CA PRO A 81 7.29 5.48 -1.24
C PRO A 81 8.77 5.81 -0.99
N ASN A 82 9.15 6.07 0.27
CA ASN A 82 10.54 6.36 0.67
C ASN A 82 11.46 5.17 0.39
N GLN A 83 10.95 3.94 0.57
CA GLN A 83 11.67 2.72 0.20
C GLN A 83 11.99 2.65 -1.30
N ARG A 84 10.99 2.90 -2.16
CA ARG A 84 11.15 2.92 -3.63
C ARG A 84 12.06 4.06 -4.10
N GLU A 85 11.91 5.25 -3.54
CA GLU A 85 12.76 6.41 -3.85
C GLU A 85 14.25 6.10 -3.57
N LYS A 86 14.51 5.34 -2.51
CA LYS A 86 15.86 4.91 -2.10
C LYS A 86 16.26 3.53 -2.65
N LYS A 87 15.65 3.08 -3.75
CA LYS A 87 15.98 1.81 -4.43
C LYS A 87 17.48 1.61 -4.69
N ALA A 88 18.23 2.68 -4.98
CA ALA A 88 19.68 2.61 -5.17
C ALA A 88 20.45 2.07 -3.94
N LYS A 89 19.89 2.15 -2.73
CA LYS A 89 20.48 1.56 -1.51
C LYS A 89 20.31 0.03 -1.42
N PHE A 90 19.46 -0.55 -2.27
CA PHE A 90 19.23 -1.99 -2.37
C PHE A 90 20.05 -2.66 -3.48
N LEU A 91 20.54 -1.90 -4.47
CA LEU A 91 21.39 -2.41 -5.56
C LEU A 91 22.58 -3.27 -5.09
N PRO A 92 23.31 -2.92 -4.00
CA PRO A 92 24.42 -3.76 -3.52
C PRO A 92 24.00 -5.15 -3.00
N PHE A 93 22.70 -5.42 -2.93
CA PHE A 93 22.10 -6.68 -2.49
C PHE A 93 21.33 -7.37 -3.61
N ALA A 94 21.46 -6.94 -4.87
CA ALA A 94 20.76 -7.57 -5.99
C ALA A 94 21.06 -9.08 -6.08
N ASP A 95 22.31 -9.50 -5.80
CA ASP A 95 22.72 -10.91 -5.77
C ASP A 95 21.96 -11.78 -4.74
N ASP A 96 21.27 -11.17 -3.77
CA ASP A 96 20.37 -11.88 -2.86
C ASP A 96 19.00 -12.21 -3.49
N GLY A 97 18.74 -11.76 -4.72
CA GLY A 97 17.47 -11.89 -5.43
C GLY A 97 16.97 -13.33 -5.51
N GLU A 98 17.83 -14.29 -5.87
CA GLU A 98 17.47 -15.71 -5.94
C GLU A 98 17.02 -16.24 -4.58
N ARG A 99 17.79 -15.96 -3.53
CA ARG A 99 17.45 -16.38 -2.16
C ARG A 99 16.14 -15.76 -1.71
N ILE A 100 15.91 -14.48 -2.02
CA ILE A 100 14.66 -13.79 -1.72
C ILE A 100 13.50 -14.45 -2.46
N LEU A 101 13.60 -14.71 -3.76
CA LEU A 101 12.55 -15.35 -4.54
C LEU A 101 12.21 -16.73 -3.96
N GLN A 102 13.22 -17.52 -3.58
CA GLN A 102 13.00 -18.81 -2.91
C GLN A 102 12.30 -18.65 -1.54
N VAL A 103 12.66 -17.64 -0.73
CA VAL A 103 11.95 -17.34 0.53
C VAL A 103 10.48 -17.00 0.25
N LEU A 104 10.22 -16.15 -0.74
CA LEU A 104 8.87 -15.74 -1.09
C LEU A 104 8.04 -16.94 -1.57
N ARG A 105 8.58 -17.78 -2.46
CA ARG A 105 7.96 -19.02 -2.94
C ARG A 105 7.69 -20.01 -1.81
N HIS A 106 8.67 -20.24 -0.93
CA HIS A 106 8.56 -21.14 0.24
C HIS A 106 7.43 -20.72 1.19
N LEU A 107 7.23 -19.41 1.34
CA LEU A 107 6.16 -18.84 2.15
C LEU A 107 4.85 -18.65 1.38
N ARG A 108 4.79 -19.04 0.11
CA ARG A 108 3.68 -18.75 -0.80
C ARG A 108 3.30 -17.26 -0.77
N TYR A 109 4.32 -16.40 -0.67
CA TYR A 109 4.23 -14.96 -0.53
C TYR A 109 3.48 -14.45 0.72
N ARG A 110 3.18 -15.32 1.68
CA ARG A 110 2.57 -14.96 2.96
C ARG A 110 3.65 -14.76 4.03
N HIS A 111 4.04 -13.52 4.26
CA HIS A 111 5.16 -13.18 5.15
C HIS A 111 4.86 -13.37 6.65
N ASP A 112 3.58 -13.50 7.00
CA ASP A 112 3.05 -13.66 8.35
C ASP A 112 1.93 -14.71 8.39
N ARG A 113 2.14 -15.77 9.17
CA ARG A 113 1.18 -16.87 9.38
C ARG A 113 0.37 -16.71 10.67
N ARG A 114 0.68 -15.71 11.50
CA ARG A 114 0.10 -15.51 12.84
C ARG A 114 -1.34 -15.03 12.80
N TYR A 115 -1.66 -14.28 11.76
CA TYR A 115 -2.92 -13.58 11.63
C TYR A 115 -3.74 -14.17 10.48
N GLY A 116 -5.05 -14.28 10.70
CA GLY A 116 -6.00 -14.53 9.63
C GLY A 116 -5.99 -13.39 8.60
N ASP A 117 -6.66 -13.60 7.48
CA ASP A 117 -6.57 -12.72 6.31
C ASP A 117 -7.03 -11.28 6.64
N ASP A 118 -7.98 -11.11 7.58
CA ASP A 118 -8.49 -9.82 8.03
C ASP A 118 -7.47 -8.97 8.80
N LEU A 119 -6.48 -9.60 9.42
CA LEU A 119 -5.44 -8.95 10.23
C LEU A 119 -4.06 -8.99 9.53
N TYR A 120 -4.01 -9.42 8.27
CA TYR A 120 -2.78 -9.55 7.52
C TYR A 120 -2.23 -8.18 7.09
N ASN A 121 -0.98 -7.88 7.50
CA ASN A 121 -0.31 -6.63 7.17
C ASN A 121 0.18 -6.60 5.71
N THR A 122 -0.70 -6.26 4.79
CA THR A 122 -0.39 -6.14 3.35
C THR A 122 0.70 -5.10 3.05
N VAL A 123 0.94 -4.13 3.94
CA VAL A 123 1.94 -3.06 3.76
C VAL A 123 3.24 -3.31 4.53
N ASN A 124 3.57 -4.57 4.84
CA ASN A 124 4.78 -4.91 5.57
C ASN A 124 6.05 -4.43 4.82
N LEU A 125 6.72 -3.43 5.40
CA LEU A 125 7.85 -2.76 4.75
C LEU A 125 9.05 -3.68 4.53
N ARG A 126 9.27 -4.70 5.38
CA ARG A 126 10.38 -5.64 5.21
C ARG A 126 10.10 -6.63 4.08
N PHE A 127 8.86 -7.10 3.98
CA PHE A 127 8.42 -7.93 2.86
C PHE A 127 8.59 -7.18 1.53
N TRP A 128 8.08 -5.96 1.43
CA TRP A 128 8.21 -5.16 0.21
C TRP A 128 9.65 -4.72 -0.09
N ALA A 129 10.49 -4.56 0.93
CA ALA A 129 11.93 -4.36 0.75
C ALA A 129 12.60 -5.56 0.07
N MET A 130 12.20 -6.79 0.44
CA MET A 130 12.67 -8.02 -0.20
C MET A 130 12.21 -8.07 -1.65
N VAL A 131 10.91 -7.84 -1.91
CA VAL A 131 10.37 -7.77 -3.27
C VAL A 131 11.13 -6.74 -4.11
N LEU A 132 11.38 -5.53 -3.59
CA LEU A 132 12.16 -4.50 -4.28
C LEU A 132 13.60 -4.96 -4.56
N THR A 133 14.24 -5.65 -3.63
CA THR A 133 15.62 -6.15 -3.81
C THR A 133 15.68 -7.25 -4.88
N ALA A 134 14.72 -8.18 -4.87
CA ALA A 134 14.63 -9.21 -5.91
C ALA A 134 14.26 -8.63 -7.29
N LEU A 135 13.41 -7.60 -7.34
CA LEU A 135 13.13 -6.86 -8.58
C LEU A 135 14.36 -6.16 -9.17
N LEU A 136 15.38 -5.85 -8.35
CA LEU A 136 16.64 -5.27 -8.84
C LEU A 136 17.58 -6.34 -9.42
N SER A 137 17.33 -7.63 -9.25
CA SER A 137 18.10 -8.72 -9.88
C SER A 137 17.48 -9.09 -11.23
N PRO A 138 18.19 -8.90 -12.36
CA PRO A 138 17.71 -9.29 -13.69
C PRO A 138 17.36 -10.79 -13.79
N GLU A 139 18.08 -11.63 -13.05
CA GLU A 139 17.96 -13.08 -13.11
C GLU A 139 16.61 -13.60 -12.59
N VAL A 140 15.94 -12.84 -11.73
CA VAL A 140 14.75 -13.33 -11.00
C VAL A 140 13.54 -12.42 -11.08
N ARG A 141 13.69 -11.19 -11.58
CA ARG A 141 12.60 -10.19 -11.55
C ARG A 141 11.39 -10.59 -12.42
N ALA A 142 11.61 -11.26 -13.55
CA ALA A 142 10.53 -11.75 -14.41
C ALA A 142 9.70 -12.81 -13.68
N ASP A 143 10.37 -13.84 -13.15
CA ASP A 143 9.79 -14.89 -12.31
C ASP A 143 8.99 -14.31 -11.14
N LEU A 144 9.57 -13.35 -10.41
CA LEU A 144 8.93 -12.73 -9.27
C LEU A 144 7.61 -12.04 -9.64
N VAL A 145 7.59 -11.26 -10.73
CA VAL A 145 6.36 -10.60 -11.18
C VAL A 145 5.37 -11.63 -11.69
N GLY A 146 5.81 -12.64 -12.44
CA GLY A 146 4.98 -13.73 -12.94
C GLY A 146 4.25 -14.45 -11.79
N ASP A 147 4.99 -14.91 -10.78
CA ASP A 147 4.45 -15.59 -9.61
C ASP A 147 3.35 -14.77 -8.89
N MET A 148 3.57 -13.46 -8.73
CA MET A 148 2.61 -12.59 -8.04
C MET A 148 1.40 -12.23 -8.91
N LEU A 149 1.61 -12.10 -10.22
CA LEU A 149 0.60 -11.73 -11.21
C LEU A 149 -0.35 -12.89 -11.51
N ASP A 150 0.15 -14.12 -11.71
CA ASP A 150 -0.63 -15.23 -12.25
C ASP A 150 -1.41 -16.04 -11.20
N GLY A 151 -1.28 -15.70 -9.91
CA GLY A 151 -2.38 -15.90 -8.96
C GLY A 151 -2.58 -17.31 -8.39
N ASP A 152 -1.73 -18.30 -8.71
CA ASP A 152 -1.74 -19.60 -8.03
C ASP A 152 -1.42 -19.49 -6.52
N MET A 153 -0.85 -18.36 -6.11
CA MET A 153 -0.58 -18.01 -4.72
C MET A 153 -1.75 -17.21 -4.15
N ALA A 154 -2.44 -17.74 -3.14
CA ALA A 154 -3.54 -17.05 -2.46
C ALA A 154 -2.99 -15.89 -1.60
N PHE A 155 -3.04 -14.66 -2.12
CA PHE A 155 -2.68 -13.44 -1.38
C PHE A 155 -3.89 -12.91 -0.60
N PRO A 156 -3.81 -12.76 0.74
CA PRO A 156 -4.77 -11.93 1.45
C PRO A 156 -4.76 -10.52 0.87
N ASN A 157 -5.93 -9.93 0.63
CA ASN A 157 -6.07 -8.60 0.04
C ASN A 157 -5.20 -8.43 -1.24
N ARG A 158 -5.40 -9.33 -2.20
CA ARG A 158 -4.67 -9.39 -3.47
C ARG A 158 -4.65 -8.05 -4.20
N GLU A 159 -5.78 -7.34 -4.19
CA GLU A 159 -5.95 -6.05 -4.82
C GLU A 159 -4.94 -4.99 -4.35
N THR A 160 -4.74 -4.83 -3.04
CA THR A 160 -3.74 -3.91 -2.52
C THR A 160 -2.31 -4.39 -2.80
N HIS A 161 -2.06 -5.71 -2.81
CA HIS A 161 -0.75 -6.22 -3.25
C HIS A 161 -0.46 -5.87 -4.70
N MET A 162 -1.44 -5.97 -5.59
CA MET A 162 -1.27 -5.64 -7.01
C MET A 162 -0.93 -4.16 -7.21
N ASP A 163 -1.55 -3.25 -6.46
CA ASP A 163 -1.22 -1.82 -6.50
C ASP A 163 0.23 -1.56 -6.04
N ILE A 164 0.61 -2.12 -4.88
CA ILE A 164 1.96 -1.95 -4.37
C ILE A 164 2.99 -2.57 -5.31
N LEU A 165 2.70 -3.75 -5.88
CA LEU A 165 3.56 -4.40 -6.86
C LEU A 165 3.72 -3.53 -8.10
N HIS A 166 2.63 -2.99 -8.66
CA HIS A 166 2.68 -2.08 -9.80
C HIS A 166 3.61 -0.89 -9.53
N LYS A 167 3.37 -0.17 -8.42
CA LYS A 167 4.19 0.99 -8.02
C LYS A 167 5.66 0.61 -7.78
N THR A 168 5.93 -0.61 -7.33
CA THR A 168 7.30 -1.10 -7.09
C THR A 168 8.00 -1.52 -8.39
N VAL A 169 7.29 -2.15 -9.32
CA VAL A 169 7.79 -2.47 -10.67
C VAL A 169 8.12 -1.19 -11.44
N GLN A 170 7.21 -0.21 -11.44
CA GLN A 170 7.45 1.10 -12.07
C GLN A 170 8.73 1.77 -11.55
N ALA A 171 9.00 1.64 -10.25
CA ALA A 171 10.20 2.23 -9.66
C ALA A 171 11.51 1.59 -10.16
N VAL A 172 11.50 0.35 -10.65
CA VAL A 172 12.72 -0.35 -11.11
C VAL A 172 12.85 -0.45 -12.62
N LEU A 173 11.85 -0.02 -13.40
CA LEU A 173 11.88 -0.10 -14.87
C LEU A 173 13.11 0.57 -15.49
N GLU A 174 13.66 1.62 -14.87
CA GLU A 174 14.88 2.28 -15.36
C GLU A 174 16.14 1.39 -15.29
N TYR A 175 16.11 0.29 -14.53
CA TYR A 175 17.19 -0.71 -14.46
C TYR A 175 16.96 -1.91 -15.40
N CYS A 176 15.91 -1.86 -16.22
CA CYS A 176 15.61 -2.90 -17.20
C CYS A 176 16.39 -2.64 -18.49
N THR A 177 17.09 -3.66 -18.99
CA THR A 177 17.73 -3.59 -20.31
C THR A 177 16.75 -3.91 -21.44
N PRO A 178 17.06 -3.54 -22.69
CA PRO A 178 16.23 -3.83 -23.85
C PRO A 178 16.08 -5.32 -24.20
N GLU A 179 16.77 -6.23 -23.52
CA GLU A 179 16.74 -7.67 -23.75
C GLU A 179 15.83 -8.40 -22.75
N GLU A 180 15.43 -7.74 -21.66
CA GLU A 180 14.52 -8.28 -20.64
C GLU A 180 13.05 -8.19 -21.13
N GLU A 181 12.73 -8.83 -22.26
CA GLU A 181 11.41 -8.81 -22.89
C GLU A 181 10.30 -9.35 -21.99
N ASP A 182 10.54 -10.48 -21.29
CA ASP A 182 9.54 -11.10 -20.42
C ASP A 182 9.15 -10.20 -19.24
N PHE A 183 10.14 -9.60 -18.57
CA PHE A 183 9.87 -8.68 -17.47
C PHE A 183 9.08 -7.46 -17.95
N ARG A 184 9.44 -6.86 -19.09
CA ARG A 184 8.71 -5.72 -19.65
C ARG A 184 7.29 -6.07 -20.05
N ARG A 185 7.07 -7.25 -20.66
CA ARG A 185 5.73 -7.75 -20.98
C ARG A 185 4.89 -7.91 -19.72
N LEU A 186 5.43 -8.49 -18.66
CA LEU A 186 4.75 -8.64 -17.37
C LEU A 186 4.47 -7.30 -16.70
N ALA A 187 5.42 -6.36 -16.74
CA ALA A 187 5.25 -5.00 -16.23
C ALA A 187 4.16 -4.23 -16.99
N GLY A 188 4.08 -4.40 -18.31
CA GLY A 188 3.00 -3.85 -19.16
C GLY A 188 1.64 -4.41 -18.75
N ARG A 189 1.50 -5.73 -18.65
CA ARG A 189 0.24 -6.37 -18.20
C ARG A 189 -0.17 -5.90 -16.79
N LEU A 190 0.79 -5.73 -15.89
CA LEU A 190 0.53 -5.19 -14.56
C LEU A 190 0.08 -3.72 -14.59
N ALA A 191 0.65 -2.90 -15.49
CA ALA A 191 0.22 -1.53 -15.71
C ALA A 191 -1.20 -1.47 -16.29
N ASP A 192 -1.53 -2.31 -17.27
CA ASP A 192 -2.88 -2.39 -17.87
C ASP A 192 -3.93 -2.77 -16.81
N LEU A 193 -3.61 -3.75 -15.94
CA LEU A 193 -4.49 -4.14 -14.83
C LEU A 193 -4.67 -3.00 -13.82
N TYR A 194 -3.58 -2.30 -13.47
CA TYR A 194 -3.66 -1.16 -12.57
C TYR A 194 -4.55 -0.06 -13.16
N GLN A 195 -4.33 0.29 -14.43
CA GLN A 195 -5.09 1.32 -15.13
C GLN A 195 -6.56 0.95 -15.28
N THR A 196 -6.88 -0.30 -15.63
CA THR A 196 -8.26 -0.80 -15.70
C THR A 196 -8.98 -0.63 -14.37
N ARG A 197 -8.33 -0.98 -13.26
CA ARG A 197 -8.91 -0.80 -11.92
C ARG A 197 -9.09 0.66 -11.56
N ARG A 198 -8.11 1.50 -11.90
CA ARG A 198 -8.12 2.94 -11.69
C ARG A 198 -9.30 3.60 -12.41
N GLU A 199 -9.52 3.24 -13.67
CA GLU A 199 -10.61 3.75 -14.49
C GLU A 199 -12.01 3.26 -14.06
N ALA A 200 -12.05 2.15 -13.31
CA ALA A 200 -13.28 1.59 -12.75
C ALA A 200 -13.70 2.26 -11.42
N THR A 201 -12.88 3.15 -10.85
CA THR A 201 -13.22 3.87 -9.62
C THR A 201 -14.39 4.85 -9.83
N GLU A 202 -15.12 5.13 -8.75
CA GLU A 202 -16.19 6.12 -8.77
C GLU A 202 -15.64 7.52 -9.03
N SER A 203 -14.50 7.88 -8.44
CA SER A 203 -13.85 9.17 -8.66
C SER A 203 -13.39 9.34 -10.10
N ALA A 204 -12.81 8.32 -10.74
CA ALA A 204 -12.46 8.39 -12.16
C ALA A 204 -13.71 8.49 -13.05
N THR A 205 -14.78 7.78 -12.69
CA THR A 205 -16.06 7.86 -13.41
C THR A 205 -16.69 9.24 -13.29
N LEU A 206 -16.74 9.81 -12.08
CA LEU A 206 -17.21 11.17 -11.83
C LEU A 206 -16.34 12.22 -12.54
N ALA A 207 -15.02 12.08 -12.48
CA ALA A 207 -14.09 12.98 -13.15
C ALA A 207 -14.35 13.02 -14.66
N ARG A 208 -14.59 11.87 -15.29
CA ARG A 208 -14.96 11.79 -16.71
C ARG A 208 -16.34 12.41 -16.98
N SER A 209 -17.36 12.11 -16.17
CA SER A 209 -18.70 12.66 -16.39
C SER A 209 -18.72 14.19 -16.29
N LEU A 210 -17.91 14.74 -15.40
CA LEU A 210 -17.76 16.20 -15.24
C LEU A 210 -16.79 16.83 -16.24
N ASN A 211 -16.19 16.04 -17.15
CA ASN A 211 -15.14 16.48 -18.07
C ASN A 211 -13.98 17.18 -17.34
N LEU A 212 -13.58 16.66 -16.18
CA LEU A 212 -12.44 17.19 -15.45
C LEU A 212 -11.17 17.01 -16.30
N PRO A 213 -10.29 18.01 -16.33
CA PRO A 213 -9.16 18.05 -17.26
C PRO A 213 -7.98 17.20 -16.79
N PHE A 214 -8.19 15.98 -16.28
CA PHE A 214 -7.12 15.09 -15.82
C PHE A 214 -6.67 14.15 -16.93
N ASP A 215 -5.36 13.91 -17.03
CA ASP A 215 -4.84 12.94 -17.98
C ASP A 215 -5.05 11.51 -17.43
N PRO A 216 -5.21 10.47 -18.28
CA PRO A 216 -5.49 9.10 -17.83
C PRO A 216 -4.47 8.53 -16.84
N ASP A 217 -3.20 8.94 -16.97
CA ASP A 217 -2.08 8.48 -16.15
C ASP A 217 -1.73 9.43 -15.00
N GLU A 218 -2.30 10.63 -14.95
CA GLU A 218 -1.96 11.66 -13.96
C GLU A 218 -2.42 11.28 -12.57
N ASP A 219 -1.51 11.14 -11.60
CA ASP A 219 -1.86 11.05 -10.18
C ASP A 219 -2.46 12.37 -9.70
N TRP A 220 -3.79 12.39 -9.53
CA TRP A 220 -4.55 13.59 -9.20
C TRP A 220 -5.32 13.39 -7.90
N GLN A 221 -5.47 14.49 -7.15
CA GLN A 221 -6.29 14.54 -5.96
C GLN A 221 -7.16 15.79 -6.01
N VAL A 222 -8.45 15.61 -5.77
CA VAL A 222 -9.39 16.71 -5.56
C VAL A 222 -9.79 16.73 -4.10
N SER A 223 -9.66 17.88 -3.45
CA SER A 223 -10.16 18.10 -2.08
C SER A 223 -11.25 19.16 -2.11
N ILE A 224 -12.42 18.81 -1.61
CA ILE A 224 -13.59 19.68 -1.49
C ILE A 224 -13.86 19.89 -0.01
N ARG A 225 -13.86 21.14 0.44
CA ARG A 225 -14.22 21.49 1.82
C ARG A 225 -15.45 22.36 1.81
N LEU A 226 -16.43 21.99 2.63
CA LEU A 226 -17.67 22.73 2.81
C LEU A 226 -17.77 23.17 4.28
N ALA A 227 -17.89 24.48 4.48
CA ALA A 227 -18.19 25.05 5.79
C ALA A 227 -19.68 24.83 6.12
N GLN A 228 -20.02 24.64 7.39
CA GLN A 228 -21.42 24.61 7.78
C GLN A 228 -22.04 26.01 7.64
N GLU A 229 -23.31 26.09 7.24
CA GLU A 229 -24.04 27.37 7.16
C GLU A 229 -23.95 28.13 8.50
N GLY A 230 -23.68 29.43 8.44
CA GLY A 230 -23.54 30.29 9.63
C GLY A 230 -22.16 30.28 10.28
N THR A 231 -21.17 29.61 9.71
CA THR A 231 -19.76 29.68 10.12
C THR A 231 -18.94 30.52 9.15
N ASP A 232 -17.84 31.10 9.60
CA ASP A 232 -16.99 31.97 8.77
C ASP A 232 -16.11 31.22 7.75
N GLY A 233 -16.12 29.88 7.78
CA GLY A 233 -15.34 29.00 6.89
C GLY A 233 -13.81 29.15 6.99
N LEU A 234 -13.32 30.08 7.82
CA LEU A 234 -11.92 30.49 7.91
C LEU A 234 -11.16 29.81 9.04
N SER A 235 -11.87 29.20 9.99
CA SER A 235 -11.25 28.49 11.10
C SER A 235 -11.06 27.00 10.80
N TRP A 236 -9.90 26.45 11.20
CA TRP A 236 -9.67 25.00 11.27
C TRP A 236 -10.57 24.30 12.31
N ARG A 237 -11.52 25.03 12.91
CA ARG A 237 -12.42 24.49 13.90
C ARG A 237 -13.66 23.92 13.21
N PRO A 238 -14.13 22.74 13.66
CA PRO A 238 -15.41 22.20 13.27
C PRO A 238 -16.54 23.24 13.40
N PRO A 239 -17.63 23.11 12.64
CA PRO A 239 -17.97 22.01 11.73
C PRO A 239 -17.54 22.22 10.27
N ASN A 240 -16.81 21.24 9.72
CA ASN A 240 -16.41 21.22 8.31
C ASN A 240 -16.62 19.82 7.72
N LEU A 241 -17.17 19.76 6.53
CA LEU A 241 -17.17 18.55 5.70
C LEU A 241 -15.96 18.60 4.78
N ALA A 242 -15.26 17.48 4.67
CA ALA A 242 -14.24 17.26 3.65
C ALA A 242 -14.61 16.03 2.81
N LEU A 243 -14.59 16.21 1.49
CA LEU A 243 -14.63 15.13 0.51
C LEU A 243 -13.30 15.14 -0.27
N THR A 244 -12.60 14.01 -0.30
CA THR A 244 -11.44 13.83 -1.17
C THR A 244 -11.78 12.83 -2.26
N LEU A 245 -11.35 13.12 -3.48
CA LEU A 245 -11.45 12.25 -4.64
C LEU A 245 -10.05 11.95 -5.18
N MET A 246 -9.82 10.70 -5.54
CA MET A 246 -8.55 10.13 -5.96
C MET A 246 -8.83 8.99 -6.95
N PRO A 247 -8.04 8.80 -8.00
CA PRO A 247 -8.27 7.72 -8.95
C PRO A 247 -7.78 6.36 -8.41
N GLU A 248 -7.09 6.32 -7.26
CA GLU A 248 -6.55 5.10 -6.66
C GLU A 248 -7.64 4.12 -6.21
N PRO A 249 -7.65 2.84 -6.66
CA PRO A 249 -8.70 1.88 -6.32
C PRO A 249 -8.93 1.66 -4.83
N ASP A 250 -7.86 1.72 -4.02
CA ASP A 250 -7.94 1.50 -2.57
C ASP A 250 -8.23 2.78 -1.76
N LEU A 251 -8.19 3.94 -2.40
CA LEU A 251 -8.35 5.26 -1.79
C LEU A 251 -9.27 6.17 -2.62
N ASP A 252 -10.17 5.58 -3.42
CA ASP A 252 -11.00 6.25 -4.42
C ASP A 252 -11.61 7.57 -3.90
N TRP A 253 -12.41 7.49 -2.83
CA TRP A 253 -12.96 8.67 -2.19
C TRP A 253 -13.06 8.50 -0.67
N ASP A 254 -12.99 9.64 0.04
CA ASP A 254 -13.24 9.69 1.48
C ASP A 254 -14.04 10.92 1.90
N ILE A 255 -15.04 10.71 2.75
CA ILE A 255 -15.85 11.75 3.39
C ILE A 255 -15.47 11.81 4.86
N ARG A 256 -15.29 13.02 5.38
CA ARG A 256 -15.11 13.28 6.81
C ARG A 256 -15.93 14.47 7.24
N ILE A 257 -16.63 14.29 8.35
CA ILE A 257 -17.33 15.35 9.06
C ILE A 257 -16.87 15.32 10.51
N ILE A 258 -16.60 16.49 11.05
CA ILE A 258 -16.39 16.71 12.48
C ILE A 258 -17.33 17.84 12.84
N ASP A 259 -18.13 17.67 13.90
CA ASP A 259 -19.01 18.74 14.39
C ASP A 259 -18.37 19.57 15.52
N ALA A 260 -19.03 20.66 15.91
CA ALA A 260 -18.56 21.54 16.98
C ALA A 260 -18.40 20.83 18.34
N THR A 261 -19.08 19.71 18.55
CA THR A 261 -19.03 18.90 19.78
C THR A 261 -17.95 17.81 19.74
N GLY A 262 -17.24 17.68 18.62
CA GLY A 262 -16.21 16.67 18.42
C GLY A 262 -16.73 15.29 18.04
N ARG A 263 -18.01 15.17 17.62
CA ARG A 263 -18.52 13.94 17.03
C ARG A 263 -17.99 13.80 15.61
N HIS A 264 -17.73 12.56 15.20
CA HIS A 264 -17.14 12.26 13.90
C HIS A 264 -18.05 11.39 13.05
N PHE A 265 -18.04 11.69 11.76
CA PHE A 265 -18.46 10.77 10.72
C PHE A 265 -17.36 10.64 9.69
N SER A 266 -17.07 9.41 9.28
CA SER A 266 -16.16 9.16 8.18
C SER A 266 -16.56 7.92 7.41
N GLU A 267 -16.54 8.05 6.10
CA GLU A 267 -16.90 7.01 5.15
C GLU A 267 -15.90 6.98 4.00
N ARG A 268 -15.66 5.81 3.43
CA ARG A 268 -14.86 5.60 2.22
C ARG A 268 -15.60 4.71 1.24
N CYS A 269 -15.04 4.51 0.05
CA CYS A 269 -15.52 3.54 -0.93
C CYS A 269 -15.75 2.12 -0.39
N LYS A 270 -15.09 1.72 0.72
CA LYS A 270 -15.27 0.42 1.39
C LYS A 270 -16.31 0.42 2.53
N GLY A 271 -16.97 1.56 2.77
CA GLY A 271 -18.01 1.73 3.79
C GLY A 271 -17.65 2.71 4.91
N ILE A 272 -18.52 2.73 5.92
CA ILE A 272 -18.43 3.63 7.09
C ILE A 272 -17.32 3.16 8.03
N LEU A 273 -16.40 4.06 8.37
CA LEU A 273 -15.31 3.81 9.32
C LEU A 273 -15.64 4.30 10.74
N ARG A 274 -16.46 5.36 10.85
CA ARG A 274 -16.89 5.95 12.12
C ARG A 274 -18.19 6.72 11.90
N ASN A 275 -19.13 6.61 12.84
CA ASN A 275 -20.41 7.30 12.78
C ASN A 275 -20.94 7.61 14.18
N ASP A 276 -20.33 8.59 14.86
CA ASP A 276 -20.80 9.07 16.17
C ASP A 276 -22.04 9.98 16.04
N MET A 277 -22.41 10.31 14.80
CA MET A 277 -23.45 11.26 14.46
C MET A 277 -24.78 10.58 14.08
N ASP A 278 -24.79 9.24 14.01
CA ASP A 278 -25.93 8.41 13.61
C ASP A 278 -26.55 8.83 12.25
N MET A 279 -25.68 9.11 11.27
CA MET A 279 -26.06 9.55 9.93
C MET A 279 -26.10 8.40 8.92
N ASP A 280 -26.98 8.52 7.93
CA ASP A 280 -26.95 7.66 6.75
C ASP A 280 -25.68 7.92 5.92
N GLY A 281 -24.97 6.85 5.55
CA GLY A 281 -23.83 6.94 4.64
C GLY A 281 -24.25 7.24 3.20
N LEU A 282 -23.32 7.75 2.41
CA LEU A 282 -23.48 7.88 0.95
C LEU A 282 -23.56 6.50 0.29
N GLY A 283 -22.74 5.56 0.76
CA GLY A 283 -22.62 4.20 0.24
C GLY A 283 -21.79 4.12 -1.04
N ALA A 284 -21.15 2.96 -1.24
CA ALA A 284 -20.43 2.66 -2.48
C ALA A 284 -21.37 2.68 -3.70
N GLY A 285 -20.87 3.22 -4.81
CA GLY A 285 -21.60 3.38 -6.07
C GLY A 285 -22.47 4.64 -6.16
N ASN A 286 -22.48 5.49 -5.13
CA ASN A 286 -23.33 6.68 -5.07
C ASN A 286 -22.54 8.00 -5.09
N LEU A 287 -21.23 8.01 -5.38
CA LEU A 287 -20.43 9.25 -5.34
C LEU A 287 -21.04 10.38 -6.18
N ALA A 288 -21.58 10.09 -7.36
CA ALA A 288 -22.25 11.06 -8.21
C ALA A 288 -23.48 11.73 -7.56
N ARG A 289 -24.11 11.06 -6.59
CA ARG A 289 -25.27 11.53 -5.80
C ARG A 289 -24.86 12.32 -4.55
N PHE A 290 -23.59 12.61 -4.36
CA PHE A 290 -23.11 13.39 -3.22
C PHE A 290 -23.90 14.72 -3.00
N PRO A 291 -24.28 15.50 -4.03
CA PRO A 291 -25.12 16.68 -3.84
C PRO A 291 -26.53 16.36 -3.30
N ASP A 292 -27.12 15.23 -3.68
CA ASP A 292 -28.40 14.76 -3.13
C ASP A 292 -28.24 14.33 -1.66
N TRP A 293 -27.12 13.68 -1.33
CA TRP A 293 -26.81 13.29 0.04
C TRP A 293 -26.63 14.50 0.96
N LEU A 294 -25.99 15.59 0.49
CA LEU A 294 -25.93 16.85 1.24
C LEU A 294 -27.32 17.42 1.53
N ARG A 295 -28.27 17.32 0.59
CA ARG A 295 -29.67 17.75 0.80
C ARG A 295 -30.36 16.85 1.84
N ALA A 296 -30.16 15.55 1.77
CA ALA A 296 -30.69 14.61 2.76
C ALA A 296 -30.16 14.87 4.18
N LEU A 297 -28.87 15.24 4.33
CA LEU A 297 -28.30 15.64 5.61
C LEU A 297 -29.02 16.85 6.22
N ARG A 298 -29.33 17.86 5.39
CA ARG A 298 -30.09 19.04 5.82
C ARG A 298 -31.49 18.65 6.28
N GLU A 299 -32.19 17.86 5.48
CA GLU A 299 -33.59 17.50 5.72
C GLU A 299 -33.78 16.57 6.92
N ARG A 300 -32.89 15.58 7.09
CA ARG A 300 -33.03 14.53 8.12
C ARG A 300 -32.31 14.85 9.41
N HIS A 301 -31.15 15.49 9.32
CA HIS A 301 -30.27 15.73 10.48
C HIS A 301 -30.13 17.22 10.83
N GLY A 302 -30.71 18.13 10.03
CA GLY A 302 -30.58 19.57 10.24
C GLY A 302 -29.18 20.12 9.98
N ILE A 303 -28.31 19.34 9.32
CA ILE A 303 -26.91 19.71 9.04
C ILE A 303 -26.85 20.30 7.63
N ALA A 304 -26.61 21.61 7.53
CA ALA A 304 -26.55 22.32 6.26
C ALA A 304 -25.15 22.88 6.00
N TYR A 305 -24.65 22.66 4.79
CA TYR A 305 -23.34 23.17 4.35
C TYR A 305 -23.49 24.27 3.30
N ASP A 306 -22.63 25.28 3.37
CA ASP A 306 -22.57 26.33 2.37
C ASP A 306 -21.84 25.81 1.13
N ILE A 307 -22.63 25.35 0.16
CA ILE A 307 -22.13 24.87 -1.13
C ILE A 307 -21.53 26.03 -1.95
N THR A 308 -22.02 27.25 -1.78
CA THR A 308 -21.58 28.41 -2.60
C THR A 308 -20.18 28.89 -2.25
N GLN A 309 -19.71 28.59 -1.04
CA GLN A 309 -18.38 28.90 -0.52
C GLN A 309 -17.47 27.67 -0.45
N ALA A 310 -17.70 26.66 -1.29
CA ALA A 310 -16.88 25.45 -1.30
C ALA A 310 -15.40 25.78 -1.63
N ASP A 311 -14.46 25.37 -0.76
CA ASP A 311 -13.02 25.39 -1.07
C ASP A 311 -12.67 24.12 -1.84
N VAL A 312 -12.56 24.26 -3.16
CA VAL A 312 -12.20 23.17 -4.08
C VAL A 312 -10.73 23.30 -4.50
N ARG A 313 -9.94 22.27 -4.20
CA ARG A 313 -8.52 22.18 -4.57
C ARG A 313 -8.29 20.98 -5.48
N ALA A 314 -7.86 21.25 -6.71
CA ALA A 314 -7.58 20.24 -7.73
C ALA A 314 -6.19 20.51 -8.37
N GLY A 315 -5.15 20.60 -7.52
CA GLY A 315 -3.80 20.95 -7.95
C GLY A 315 -3.73 22.29 -8.68
N ARG A 316 -3.06 22.32 -9.86
CA ARG A 316 -2.93 23.52 -10.69
C ARG A 316 -4.10 23.74 -11.67
N LYS A 317 -5.07 22.82 -11.74
CA LYS A 317 -6.12 22.81 -12.77
C LYS A 317 -7.36 23.61 -12.31
N ARG A 318 -7.27 24.94 -12.40
CA ARG A 318 -8.33 25.87 -11.95
C ARG A 318 -9.70 25.63 -12.58
N SER A 319 -9.76 25.16 -13.84
CA SER A 319 -11.02 24.84 -14.52
C SER A 319 -11.79 23.70 -13.86
N ALA A 320 -11.11 22.76 -13.21
CA ALA A 320 -11.75 21.67 -12.46
C ALA A 320 -12.60 22.20 -11.31
N GLY A 321 -12.14 23.26 -10.62
CA GLY A 321 -12.86 23.85 -9.50
C GLY A 321 -14.25 24.37 -9.89
N ARG A 322 -14.38 25.00 -11.07
CA ARG A 322 -15.67 25.47 -11.57
C ARG A 322 -16.62 24.31 -11.90
N LEU A 323 -16.14 23.29 -12.58
CA LEU A 323 -16.95 22.11 -12.94
C LEU A 323 -17.47 21.37 -11.70
N ILE A 324 -16.61 21.24 -10.69
CA ILE A 324 -17.00 20.66 -9.39
C ILE A 324 -18.03 21.54 -8.69
N GLN A 325 -17.86 22.87 -8.72
CA GLN A 325 -18.82 23.81 -8.15
C GLN A 325 -20.19 23.71 -8.84
N ASP A 326 -20.22 23.58 -10.16
CA ASP A 326 -21.46 23.41 -10.93
C ASP A 326 -22.15 22.08 -10.58
N TRP A 327 -21.38 21.00 -10.47
CA TRP A 327 -21.86 19.69 -10.00
C TRP A 327 -22.46 19.75 -8.59
N LEU A 328 -21.78 20.38 -7.62
CA LEU A 328 -22.28 20.54 -6.25
C LEU A 328 -23.61 21.30 -6.20
N ASN A 329 -23.81 22.26 -7.11
CA ASN A 329 -25.05 23.01 -7.26
C ASN A 329 -26.15 22.25 -8.03
N GLY A 330 -25.91 21.00 -8.44
CA GLY A 330 -26.84 20.18 -9.21
C GLY A 330 -26.97 20.59 -10.68
N ARG A 331 -25.94 21.24 -11.26
CA ARG A 331 -25.92 21.77 -12.63
C ARG A 331 -24.93 21.04 -13.55
N GLY A 332 -24.60 19.79 -13.26
CA GLY A 332 -23.59 19.00 -13.97
C GLY A 332 -24.09 17.64 -14.43
#